data_AF-A0A7S2ZH17-F1
#
_entry.id   AF-A0A7S2ZH17-F1
#
_cell.length_a   1.000
_cell.length_b   1.000
_cell.length_c   1.000
_cell.angle_alpha   90.00
_cell.angle_beta   90.00
_cell.angle_gamma   90.00
#
_symmetry.space_group_name_H-M   'P 1'
#
loop_
_entity.id
_entity.type
_entity.pdbx_description
1 polymer ?
#
loop_
_entity_poly.entity_id
_entity_poly.type
_entity_poly.pdbx_seq_one_letter_code
_entity_poly.pdbx_strand_id
1 'polypeptide(L)'
;MLAGMLFRREPFFHGHDNQDQLVKIARVLGTSDLYTYLDKYGIELDPNYRDRIGVHPKKQWEYFISHDNRNLVSADALSLLDKMLRYDHAERITAKEAMKHYFFDAVRRAFEPNSAPATTQSGDIMSTGSE
;
A
#
# COMPACT_ATOMS: atom_id res chain seq x y z
N MET A 1 3.81 -10.64 -3.80
CA MET A 1 3.75 -9.42 -2.91
C MET A 1 2.44 -8.65 -3.14
N LEU A 2 2.02 -7.71 -2.28
CA LEU A 2 0.79 -6.92 -2.48
C LEU A 2 0.69 -6.29 -3.89
N ALA A 3 1.76 -5.67 -4.39
CA ALA A 3 1.80 -5.14 -5.76
C ALA A 3 1.46 -6.19 -6.83
N GLY A 4 1.97 -7.41 -6.69
CA GLY A 4 1.72 -8.48 -7.66
C GLY A 4 0.27 -8.92 -7.67
N MET A 5 -0.39 -8.94 -6.50
CA MET A 5 -1.82 -9.21 -6.37
C MET A 5 -2.68 -8.08 -6.94
N LEU A 6 -2.37 -6.82 -6.59
CA LEU A 6 -3.11 -5.65 -7.07
C LEU A 6 -3.01 -5.48 -8.59
N PHE A 7 -1.81 -5.64 -9.16
CA PHE A 7 -1.59 -5.39 -10.57
C PHE A 7 -1.66 -6.64 -11.46
N ARG A 8 -1.97 -7.82 -10.88
CA ARG A 8 -1.96 -9.13 -11.56
C ARG A 8 -0.65 -9.40 -12.31
N ARG A 9 0.47 -9.08 -11.66
CA ARG A 9 1.82 -9.24 -12.22
C ARG A 9 2.73 -9.89 -11.19
N GLU A 10 2.94 -11.20 -11.32
CA GLU A 10 3.78 -11.97 -10.40
C GLU A 10 4.99 -12.58 -11.15
N PRO A 11 6.24 -12.29 -10.73
CA PRO A 11 6.62 -11.28 -9.74
C PRO A 11 6.47 -9.84 -10.29
N PHE A 12 6.17 -8.88 -9.41
CA PHE A 12 6.00 -7.47 -9.82
C PHE A 12 7.33 -6.85 -10.29
N PHE A 13 8.39 -7.08 -9.52
CA PHE A 13 9.78 -6.77 -9.91
C PHE A 13 10.45 -8.07 -10.37
N HIS A 14 10.62 -8.22 -11.67
CA HIS A 14 11.13 -9.43 -12.29
C HIS A 14 12.57 -9.23 -12.77
N GLY A 15 13.54 -9.31 -11.84
CA GLY A 15 14.97 -9.31 -12.15
C GLY A 15 15.49 -10.71 -12.46
N HIS A 16 16.47 -10.80 -13.34
CA HIS A 16 17.13 -12.08 -13.69
C HIS A 16 18.20 -12.49 -12.66
N ASP A 17 18.77 -11.52 -11.96
CA ASP A 17 19.78 -11.66 -10.91
C ASP A 17 19.60 -10.53 -9.87
N ASN A 18 20.39 -10.54 -8.80
CA ASN A 18 20.29 -9.53 -7.73
C ASN A 18 20.57 -8.11 -8.24
N GLN A 19 21.46 -7.94 -9.22
CA GLN A 19 21.78 -6.63 -9.76
C GLN A 19 20.62 -6.12 -10.65
N ASP A 20 20.08 -6.96 -11.52
CA ASP A 20 18.92 -6.64 -12.35
C ASP A 20 17.67 -6.39 -11.50
N GLN A 21 17.55 -7.04 -10.35
CA GLN A 21 16.42 -6.85 -9.43
C GLN A 21 16.31 -5.39 -8.97
N LEU A 22 17.41 -4.78 -8.52
CA LEU A 22 17.41 -3.36 -8.14
C LEU A 22 17.21 -2.45 -9.36
N VAL A 23 17.69 -2.82 -10.55
CA VAL A 23 17.36 -2.09 -11.79
C VAL A 23 15.85 -2.09 -12.04
N LYS A 24 15.15 -3.22 -11.84
CA LYS A 24 13.67 -3.27 -11.97
C LYS A 24 12.98 -2.39 -10.93
N ILE A 25 13.48 -2.35 -9.70
CA ILE A 25 12.95 -1.49 -8.63
C ILE A 25 13.15 -0.01 -9.00
N ALA A 26 14.37 0.38 -9.42
CA ALA A 26 14.72 1.74 -9.84
C ALA A 26 13.89 2.25 -11.00
N ARG A 27 13.51 1.39 -11.95
CA ARG A 27 12.60 1.75 -13.05
C ARG A 27 11.18 2.09 -12.61
N VAL A 28 10.79 1.78 -11.38
CA VAL A 28 9.45 2.05 -10.84
C VAL A 28 9.52 3.14 -9.77
N LEU A 29 10.35 2.96 -8.76
CA LEU A 29 10.47 3.92 -7.65
C LEU A 29 11.28 5.16 -8.01
N GLY A 30 12.01 5.13 -9.13
CA GLY A 30 12.87 6.21 -9.60
C GLY A 30 14.26 6.16 -8.95
N THR A 31 15.23 6.83 -9.57
CA THR A 31 16.62 6.80 -9.11
C THR A 31 16.97 7.92 -8.15
N SER A 32 16.18 9.00 -8.09
CA SER A 32 16.41 10.11 -7.15
C SER A 32 16.36 9.62 -5.70
N ASP A 33 15.27 8.98 -5.31
CA ASP A 33 15.07 8.46 -3.95
C ASP A 33 16.07 7.34 -3.60
N LEU A 34 16.51 6.57 -4.61
CA LEU A 34 17.59 5.58 -4.44
C LEU A 34 18.91 6.25 -4.05
N TYR A 35 19.32 7.30 -4.77
CA TYR A 35 20.57 8.00 -4.46
C TYR A 35 20.49 8.74 -3.11
N THR A 36 19.35 9.35 -2.79
CA THR A 36 19.13 9.93 -1.45
C THR A 36 19.29 8.88 -0.35
N TYR A 37 18.78 7.66 -0.55
CA TYR A 37 18.97 6.56 0.38
C TYR A 37 20.45 6.14 0.49
N LEU A 38 21.15 5.97 -0.63
CA LEU A 38 22.56 5.59 -0.63
C LEU A 38 23.42 6.63 0.10
N ASP A 39 23.19 7.92 -0.17
CA ASP A 39 23.89 9.03 0.47
C ASP A 39 23.62 9.06 1.98
N LYS A 40 22.35 8.91 2.39
CA LYS A 40 21.95 8.92 3.81
C LYS A 40 22.67 7.86 4.64
N TYR A 41 22.92 6.69 4.06
CA TYR A 41 23.53 5.55 4.77
C TYR A 41 25.00 5.32 4.40
N GLY A 42 25.61 6.18 3.58
CA GLY A 42 27.01 6.06 3.15
C GLY A 42 27.28 4.77 2.35
N ILE A 43 26.33 4.33 1.53
CA ILE A 43 26.44 3.11 0.74
C ILE A 43 26.99 3.44 -0.64
N GLU A 44 28.16 2.90 -0.98
CA GLU A 44 28.75 3.05 -2.30
C GLU A 44 28.31 1.94 -3.25
N LEU A 45 27.91 2.32 -4.47
CA LEU A 45 27.66 1.40 -5.57
C LEU A 45 28.86 1.39 -6.52
N ASP A 46 29.20 0.20 -7.01
CA ASP A 46 30.17 0.04 -8.10
C ASP A 46 29.80 0.95 -9.29
N PRO A 47 30.74 1.70 -9.89
CA PRO A 47 30.45 2.62 -10.99
C PRO A 47 29.78 1.96 -12.18
N ASN A 48 30.22 0.75 -12.59
CA ASN A 48 29.61 0.05 -13.72
C ASN A 48 28.16 -0.33 -13.39
N TYR A 49 27.90 -0.64 -12.12
CA TYR A 49 26.55 -0.96 -11.68
C TYR A 49 25.65 0.28 -11.62
N ARG A 50 26.18 1.43 -11.19
CA ARG A 50 25.50 2.72 -11.24
C ARG A 50 25.08 3.08 -12.67
N ASP A 51 25.99 2.90 -13.63
CA ASP A 51 25.70 3.13 -15.05
C ASP A 51 24.63 2.18 -15.58
N ARG A 52 24.64 0.91 -15.15
CA ARG A 52 23.61 -0.07 -15.51
C ARG A 52 22.23 0.28 -14.94
N ILE A 53 22.16 0.89 -13.74
CA ILE A 53 20.90 1.39 -13.17
C ILE A 53 20.39 2.59 -13.97
N GLY A 54 21.27 3.51 -14.35
CA GLY A 54 20.92 4.70 -15.11
C GLY A 54 20.09 5.71 -14.31
N VAL A 55 19.28 6.51 -15.01
CA VAL A 55 18.39 7.53 -14.44
C VAL A 55 16.95 7.24 -14.83
N HIS A 56 16.07 7.16 -13.84
CA HIS A 56 14.65 6.86 -14.04
C HIS A 56 13.77 7.78 -13.20
N PRO A 57 12.72 8.39 -13.78
CA PRO A 57 11.71 9.09 -13.00
C PRO A 57 10.85 8.10 -12.22
N LYS A 58 10.35 8.52 -11.04
CA LYS A 58 9.37 7.74 -10.28
C LYS A 58 8.09 7.58 -11.11
N LYS A 59 7.60 6.35 -11.22
CA LYS A 59 6.32 6.04 -11.86
C LYS A 59 5.19 6.18 -10.84
N GLN A 60 4.11 6.82 -11.26
CA GLN A 60 2.85 6.80 -10.51
C GLN A 60 2.25 5.39 -10.54
N TRP A 61 1.61 4.97 -9.45
CA TRP A 61 1.08 3.61 -9.33
C TRP A 61 -0.07 3.34 -10.32
N GLU A 62 -0.80 4.39 -10.68
CA GLU A 62 -1.87 4.42 -11.67
C GLU A 62 -1.40 3.94 -13.05
N TYR A 63 -0.11 4.09 -13.35
CA TYR A 63 0.50 3.59 -14.60
C TYR A 63 0.37 2.06 -14.75
N PHE A 64 0.25 1.31 -13.65
CA PHE A 64 0.15 -0.16 -13.67
C PHE A 64 -1.30 -0.66 -13.67
N ILE A 65 -2.28 0.25 -13.67
CA ILE A 65 -3.69 -0.10 -13.72
C ILE A 65 -4.06 -0.43 -15.17
N SER A 66 -4.71 -1.57 -15.36
CA SER A 66 -5.23 -2.05 -16.64
C SER A 66 -6.71 -2.40 -16.51
N HIS A 67 -7.36 -2.72 -17.64
CA HIS A 67 -8.75 -3.17 -17.62
C HIS A 67 -8.93 -4.40 -16.71
N ASP A 68 -7.96 -5.32 -16.69
CA ASP A 68 -8.09 -6.61 -16.01
C ASP A 68 -7.85 -6.57 -14.50
N ASN A 69 -7.26 -5.47 -13.99
CA ASN A 69 -6.91 -5.34 -12.58
C ASN A 69 -7.59 -4.14 -11.89
N ARG A 70 -8.25 -3.24 -12.63
CA ARG A 70 -8.90 -2.03 -12.09
C ARG A 70 -9.85 -2.29 -10.92
N ASN A 71 -10.52 -3.45 -10.89
CA ASN A 71 -11.46 -3.84 -9.84
C ASN A 71 -10.77 -4.29 -8.54
N LEU A 72 -9.45 -4.52 -8.58
CA LEU A 72 -8.63 -4.91 -7.44
C LEU A 72 -7.90 -3.71 -6.82
N VAL A 73 -7.85 -2.59 -7.53
CA VAL A 73 -7.09 -1.40 -7.15
C VAL A 73 -8.03 -0.34 -6.59
N SER A 74 -7.73 0.15 -5.39
CA SER A 74 -8.39 1.31 -4.78
C SER A 74 -7.35 2.34 -4.33
N ALA A 75 -7.78 3.59 -4.10
CA ALA A 75 -6.89 4.64 -3.59
C ALA A 75 -6.22 4.24 -2.27
N ASP A 76 -6.95 3.58 -1.36
CA ASP A 76 -6.39 3.07 -0.11
C ASP A 76 -5.36 1.95 -0.32
N ALA A 77 -5.58 1.10 -1.33
CA ALA A 77 -4.63 0.04 -1.69
C ALA A 77 -3.32 0.63 -2.20
N LEU A 78 -3.40 1.64 -3.08
CA LEU A 78 -2.24 2.36 -3.60
C LEU A 78 -1.51 3.13 -2.49
N SER A 79 -2.26 3.78 -1.59
CA SER A 79 -1.68 4.49 -0.45
C SER A 79 -0.93 3.55 0.50
N LEU A 80 -1.49 2.37 0.79
CA LEU A 80 -0.79 1.34 1.57
C LEU A 80 0.47 0.87 0.85
N LEU A 81 0.36 0.58 -0.45
CA LEU A 81 1.47 0.08 -1.25
C LEU A 81 2.64 1.09 -1.30
N ASP A 82 2.36 2.38 -1.49
CA ASP A 82 3.39 3.43 -1.51
C ASP A 82 4.15 3.53 -0.18
N LYS A 83 3.47 3.29 0.95
CA LYS A 83 4.10 3.27 2.29
C LYS A 83 4.91 2.00 2.56
N MET A 84 4.63 0.90 1.85
CA MET A 84 5.39 -0.35 1.97
C MET A 84 6.66 -0.33 1.09
N LEU A 85 6.54 0.18 -0.15
CA LEU A 85 7.61 0.16 -1.14
C LEU A 85 8.46 1.45 -1.11
N ARG A 86 9.27 1.58 -0.06
CA ARG A 86 10.27 2.66 0.11
C ARG A 86 11.69 2.11 0.07
N TYR A 87 12.61 2.88 -0.54
CA TYR A 87 14.05 2.57 -0.46
C TYR A 87 14.52 2.59 0.98
N ASP A 88 14.31 3.73 1.63
CA ASP A 88 14.60 3.91 3.04
C ASP A 88 13.76 2.94 3.87
N HIS A 89 14.45 2.01 4.50
CA HIS A 89 13.84 0.99 5.33
C HIS A 89 13.22 1.57 6.60
N ALA A 90 13.72 2.69 7.10
CA ALA A 90 13.16 3.38 8.27
C ALA A 90 11.86 4.11 7.96
N GLU A 91 11.59 4.43 6.69
CA GLU A 91 10.34 5.06 6.24
C GLU A 91 9.22 4.06 5.93
N ARG A 92 9.53 2.76 5.90
CA ARG A 92 8.52 1.74 5.59
C ARG A 92 7.53 1.64 6.73
N ILE A 93 6.25 1.57 6.37
CA ILE A 93 5.19 1.32 7.35
C ILE A 93 5.44 0.00 8.09
N THR A 94 5.32 0.03 9.41
CA THR A 94 5.44 -1.18 10.22
C THR A 94 4.19 -2.05 10.09
N ALA A 95 4.29 -3.33 10.43
CA ALA A 95 3.11 -4.22 10.41
C ALA A 95 1.96 -3.68 11.29
N LYS A 96 2.28 -3.15 12.48
CA LYS A 96 1.30 -2.58 13.42
C LYS A 96 0.58 -1.36 12.85
N GLU A 97 1.29 -0.51 12.12
CA GLU A 97 0.71 0.65 11.43
C GLU A 97 -0.09 0.23 10.19
N ALA A 98 0.42 -0.73 9.41
CA ALA A 98 -0.27 -1.27 8.24
C ALA A 98 -1.62 -1.88 8.60
N MET A 99 -1.70 -2.63 9.71
CA MET A 99 -2.96 -3.18 10.22
C MET A 99 -4.01 -2.12 10.59
N LYS A 100 -3.59 -0.87 10.84
CA LYS A 100 -4.45 0.27 11.13
C LYS A 100 -4.77 1.11 9.89
N HIS A 101 -4.18 0.81 8.74
CA HIS A 101 -4.40 1.55 7.51
C HIS A 101 -5.86 1.46 7.03
N TYR A 102 -6.39 2.52 6.41
CA TYR A 102 -7.77 2.60 5.89
C TYR A 102 -8.12 1.46 4.94
N PHE A 103 -7.13 0.95 4.20
CA PHE A 103 -7.28 -0.23 3.34
C PHE A 103 -7.91 -1.44 4.05
N PHE A 104 -7.69 -1.59 5.37
CA PHE A 104 -8.26 -2.68 6.16
C PHE A 104 -9.49 -2.28 7.00
N ASP A 105 -10.07 -1.09 6.82
CA ASP A 105 -11.27 -0.65 7.56
C ASP A 105 -12.43 -1.64 7.43
N ALA A 106 -12.71 -2.09 6.21
CA ALA A 106 -13.81 -3.02 5.95
C ALA A 106 -13.60 -4.34 6.69
N VAL A 107 -12.36 -4.82 6.77
CA VAL A 107 -11.99 -6.01 7.53
C VAL A 107 -12.18 -5.75 9.02
N ARG A 108 -11.65 -4.65 9.56
CA ARG A 108 -11.81 -4.30 10.99
C ARG A 108 -13.28 -4.22 11.40
N ARG A 109 -14.11 -3.52 10.63
CA ARG A 109 -15.56 -3.41 10.88
C ARG A 109 -16.26 -4.76 10.85
N ALA A 110 -15.86 -5.67 9.97
CA ALA A 110 -16.44 -7.01 9.89
C ALA A 110 -16.12 -7.88 11.12
N PHE A 111 -15.04 -7.57 11.84
CA PHE A 111 -14.61 -8.28 13.06
C PHE A 111 -14.92 -7.52 14.36
N GLU A 112 -15.51 -6.32 14.29
CA GLU A 112 -16.07 -5.68 15.47
C GLU A 112 -17.37 -6.41 15.87
N PRO A 113 -17.47 -6.98 17.08
CA PRO A 113 -18.70 -7.60 17.53
C PRO A 113 -19.78 -6.53 17.59
N ASN A 114 -20.81 -6.70 16.74
CA ASN A 114 -22.04 -5.95 16.64
C ASN A 114 -22.36 -5.15 17.92
N SER A 115 -22.01 -3.85 17.95
CA SER A 115 -22.55 -2.92 18.93
C SER A 115 -24.07 -2.93 18.75
N ALA A 116 -24.78 -3.46 19.74
CA ALA A 116 -26.21 -3.77 19.74
C ALA A 116 -27.11 -2.70 19.09
N PRO A 117 -28.27 -3.08 18.51
CA PRO A 117 -29.19 -2.13 17.90
C PRO A 117 -29.68 -1.10 18.93
N ALA A 118 -29.72 0.16 18.51
CA ALA A 118 -30.26 1.27 19.27
C ALA A 118 -31.62 0.90 19.87
N THR A 119 -31.75 1.06 21.19
CA THR A 119 -32.99 0.93 21.94
C THR A 119 -34.05 1.85 21.33
N THR A 120 -34.99 1.28 20.57
CA THR A 120 -36.24 1.96 20.25
C THR A 120 -36.95 2.22 21.58
N GLN A 121 -37.11 3.50 21.93
CA GLN A 121 -37.96 3.93 23.03
C GLN A 121 -39.38 3.41 22.77
N SER A 122 -39.83 2.46 23.59
CA SER A 122 -41.25 2.10 23.66
C SER A 122 -42.01 3.32 24.17
N GLY A 123 -42.82 3.90 23.29
CA GLY A 123 -43.66 5.04 23.58
C GLY A 123 -44.65 4.76 24.72
N ASP A 124 -44.96 5.85 25.42
CA ASP A 124 -46.00 6.00 26.43
C ASP A 124 -47.27 5.20 26.09
N ILE A 125 -47.62 4.23 26.95
CA ILE A 125 -48.99 3.74 27.03
C ILE A 125 -49.77 4.81 27.80
N MET A 126 -50.44 5.67 27.03
CA MET A 126 -51.38 6.65 27.54
C MET A 126 -52.55 5.89 28.20
N SER A 127 -52.56 5.89 29.54
CA SER A 127 -53.67 5.43 30.35
C SER A 127 -54.79 6.47 30.28
N THR A 128 -55.93 6.12 29.68
CA THR A 128 -57.19 6.82 29.93
C THR A 128 -58.22 5.78 30.34
N GLY A 129 -58.59 5.84 31.61
CA GLY A 129 -59.70 5.09 32.17
C GLY A 129 -61.03 5.83 31.97
N SER A 130 -62.10 5.05 32.01
CA SER A 130 -63.38 5.34 32.67
C SER A 130 -64.19 6.54 32.18
N GLU A 131 -65.28 6.28 31.47
CA GLU A 131 -66.66 6.19 32.00
C GLU A 131 -67.60 5.54 30.97
#